data_AF-A0A5R9A8C1-F1
#
_entry.id   AF-A0A5R9A8C1-F1
#
_cell.length_a   1.000
_cell.length_b   1.000
_cell.length_c   1.000
_cell.angle_alpha   90.00
_cell.angle_beta   90.00
_cell.angle_gamma   90.00
#
_symmetry.space_group_name_H-M   'P 1'
#
loop_
_entity.id
_entity.type
_entity.pdbx_description
1 polymer ?
#
loop_
_entity_poly.entity_id
_entity_poly.type
_entity_poly.pdbx_seq_one_letter_code
_entity_poly.pdbx_strand_id
1 'polypeptide(L)'
;MTRRPTMMPLDLILIRHGESEGNVAGALARQGEESHYTDDSVTTPGREWQLTQTGQRQAQIVGQHLREAQFPTAYTQLRGQEATRFYCSPYVRTRQTAGHLGLEARREDLQRRSERQESDGL
;
A
#
# COMPACT_ATOMS: atom_id res chain seq x y z
N MET A 1 -9.64 -24.64 26.97
CA MET A 1 -8.97 -23.74 26.01
C MET A 1 -9.51 -22.32 26.18
N THR A 2 -8.84 -21.49 26.96
CA THR A 2 -9.22 -20.09 27.19
C THR A 2 -8.78 -19.26 25.97
N ARG A 3 -9.73 -18.71 25.20
CA ARG A 3 -9.41 -17.73 24.15
C ARG A 3 -8.68 -16.57 24.82
N ARG A 4 -7.43 -16.28 24.42
CA ARG A 4 -6.75 -15.05 24.84
C ARG A 4 -7.67 -13.87 24.49
N PRO A 5 -7.84 -12.88 25.38
CA PRO A 5 -8.64 -11.70 25.06
C PRO A 5 -8.08 -11.08 23.78
N THR A 6 -8.94 -10.90 22.79
CA THR A 6 -8.58 -10.24 21.53
C THR A 6 -8.33 -8.78 21.84
N MET A 7 -7.07 -8.42 22.01
CA MET A 7 -6.65 -7.03 22.13
C MET A 7 -7.09 -6.32 20.84
N MET A 8 -8.05 -5.39 20.96
CA MET A 8 -8.54 -4.62 19.82
C MET A 8 -7.42 -3.70 19.32
N PRO A 9 -7.28 -3.49 18.01
CA PRO A 9 -6.33 -2.50 17.49
C PRO A 9 -6.66 -1.14 18.08
N LEU A 10 -5.65 -0.49 18.65
CA LEU A 10 -5.79 0.84 19.26
C LEU A 10 -6.00 1.90 18.18
N ASP A 11 -5.28 1.76 17.07
CA ASP A 11 -5.38 2.64 15.91
C ASP A 11 -5.45 1.82 14.61
N LEU A 12 -6.27 2.29 13.66
CA LEU A 12 -6.34 1.75 12.31
C LEU A 12 -5.93 2.85 11.31
N ILE A 13 -4.79 2.64 10.65
CA ILE A 13 -4.27 3.55 9.63
C ILE A 13 -4.54 2.95 8.25
N LEU A 14 -5.25 3.69 7.41
CA LEU A 14 -5.55 3.28 6.04
C LEU A 14 -4.77 4.17 5.07
N ILE A 15 -3.94 3.54 4.23
CA ILE A 15 -3.10 4.22 3.25
C ILE A 15 -3.51 3.74 1.86
N ARG A 16 -3.94 4.68 1.01
CA ARG A 16 -4.13 4.42 -0.41
C ARG A 16 -2.75 4.35 -1.09
N HIS A 17 -2.62 3.53 -2.13
CA HIS A 17 -1.43 3.57 -2.98
C HIS A 17 -1.22 4.97 -3.58
N GLY A 18 0.03 5.33 -3.84
CA GLY A 18 0.37 6.53 -4.60
C GLY A 18 -0.16 6.48 -6.04
N GLU A 19 -0.11 7.60 -6.75
CA GLU A 19 -0.47 7.66 -8.16
C GLU A 19 0.23 6.56 -8.98
N SER A 20 -0.56 5.78 -9.72
CA SER A 20 -0.04 4.77 -10.64
C SER A 20 -0.18 5.19 -12.09
N GLU A 21 0.62 4.60 -12.96
CA GLU A 21 0.51 4.70 -14.42
C GLU A 21 -0.94 4.48 -14.89
N GLY A 22 -1.64 3.48 -14.32
CA GLY A 22 -3.05 3.22 -14.66
C GLY A 22 -4.03 4.30 -14.19
N ASN A 23 -3.65 5.09 -13.17
CA ASN A 23 -4.44 6.27 -12.78
C ASN A 23 -4.28 7.40 -13.81
N VAL A 24 -3.05 7.61 -14.30
CA VAL A 24 -2.75 8.60 -15.35
C VAL A 24 -3.44 8.21 -16.65
N ALA A 25 -3.26 6.97 -17.12
CA ALA A 25 -3.90 6.45 -18.33
C ALA A 25 -5.44 6.57 -18.24
N GLY A 26 -6.03 6.16 -17.11
CA GLY A 26 -7.47 6.31 -16.91
C GLY A 26 -7.95 7.76 -16.83
N ALA A 27 -7.13 8.69 -16.33
CA ALA A 27 -7.46 10.11 -16.28
C ALA A 27 -7.45 10.75 -17.68
N LEU A 28 -6.45 10.41 -18.50
CA LEU A 28 -6.33 10.89 -19.87
C LEU A 28 -7.41 10.31 -20.78
N ALA A 29 -7.71 9.02 -20.66
CA ALA A 29 -8.82 8.40 -21.38
C ALA A 29 -10.16 9.11 -21.11
N ARG A 30 -10.41 9.53 -19.86
CA ARG A 30 -11.61 10.32 -19.49
C ARG A 30 -11.63 11.73 -20.10
N GLN A 31 -10.47 12.25 -20.51
CA GLN A 31 -10.34 13.55 -21.17
C GLN A 31 -10.41 13.44 -22.71
N GLY A 32 -10.60 12.23 -23.25
CA GLY A 32 -10.58 11.98 -24.70
C GLY A 32 -9.16 11.90 -25.29
N GLU A 33 -8.15 11.84 -24.43
CA GLU A 33 -6.75 11.74 -24.81
C GLU A 33 -6.33 10.26 -24.87
N GLU A 34 -6.25 9.72 -26.09
CA GLU A 34 -5.83 8.34 -26.34
C GLU A 34 -4.30 8.18 -26.48
N SER A 35 -3.55 9.27 -26.35
CA SER A 35 -2.09 9.30 -26.53
C SER A 35 -1.32 8.39 -25.57
N HIS A 36 -1.93 8.03 -24.42
CA HIS A 36 -1.36 7.10 -23.44
C HIS A 36 -1.80 5.65 -23.61
N TYR A 37 -2.69 5.36 -24.58
CA TYR A 37 -3.07 4.00 -24.95
C TYR A 37 -2.02 3.42 -25.91
N THR A 38 -0.80 3.21 -25.41
CA THR A 38 0.26 2.47 -26.13
C THR A 38 0.01 0.96 -26.00
N ASP A 39 0.55 0.11 -26.89
CA ASP A 39 0.39 -1.35 -26.79
C ASP A 39 0.75 -1.90 -25.40
N ASP A 40 1.76 -1.32 -24.75
CA ASP A 40 2.17 -1.68 -23.38
C ASP A 40 1.08 -1.37 -22.33
N SER A 41 0.36 -0.25 -22.49
CA SER A 41 -0.72 0.15 -21.56
C SER A 41 -1.98 -0.72 -21.70
N VAL A 42 -2.23 -1.26 -22.89
CA VAL A 42 -3.39 -2.15 -23.18
C VAL A 42 -3.12 -3.56 -22.68
N THR A 43 -1.87 -4.00 -22.77
CA THR A 43 -1.46 -5.37 -22.44
C THR A 43 -1.13 -5.55 -20.96
N THR A 44 -0.79 -4.47 -20.23
CA THR A 44 -0.45 -4.54 -18.81
C THR A 44 -1.69 -4.83 -17.93
N PRO A 45 -1.74 -5.96 -17.21
CA PRO A 45 -2.84 -6.26 -16.30
C PRO A 45 -3.00 -5.20 -15.20
N GLY A 46 -4.24 -4.89 -14.82
CA GLY A 46 -4.60 -3.91 -13.78
C GLY A 46 -3.81 -3.99 -12.46
N ARG A 47 -3.35 -5.19 -12.08
CA ARG A 47 -2.57 -5.44 -10.85
C ARG A 47 -1.07 -5.11 -10.98
N GLU A 48 -0.57 -4.96 -12.20
CA GLU A 48 0.86 -4.83 -12.53
C GLU A 48 1.29 -3.38 -12.74
N TRP A 49 0.33 -2.46 -12.93
CA TRP A 49 0.59 -1.02 -13.04
C TRP A 49 1.46 -0.49 -11.90
N GLN A 50 2.52 0.22 -12.28
CA GLN A 50 3.52 0.73 -11.37
C GLN A 50 3.15 2.13 -10.86
N LEU A 51 3.80 2.55 -9.77
CA LEU A 51 3.77 3.94 -9.33
C LEU A 51 4.49 4.85 -10.33
N THR A 52 3.90 6.00 -10.61
CA THR A 52 4.60 7.11 -11.27
C THR A 52 5.65 7.69 -10.33
N GLN A 53 6.55 8.53 -10.85
CA GLN A 53 7.48 9.29 -9.99
C GLN A 53 6.72 10.14 -8.96
N THR A 54 5.60 10.74 -9.35
CA THR A 54 4.68 11.45 -8.46
C THR A 54 4.16 10.53 -7.35
N GLY A 55 3.70 9.33 -7.71
CA GLY A 55 3.21 8.33 -6.74
C GLY A 55 4.28 7.88 -5.75
N GLN A 56 5.51 7.69 -6.21
CA GLN A 56 6.65 7.38 -5.33
C GLN A 56 6.92 8.53 -4.37
N ARG A 57 6.90 9.78 -4.85
CA ARG A 57 7.11 10.96 -4.01
C ARG A 57 6.00 11.14 -2.97
N GLN A 58 4.75 10.91 -3.34
CA GLN A 58 3.62 10.90 -2.41
C GLN A 58 3.84 9.90 -1.27
N ALA A 59 4.23 8.67 -1.60
CA ALA A 59 4.50 7.63 -0.60
C ALA A 59 5.64 8.01 0.34
N GLN A 60 6.72 8.61 -0.17
CA GLN A 60 7.83 9.10 0.67
C GLN A 60 7.37 10.18 1.65
N ILE A 61 6.57 11.16 1.19
CA ILE A 61 6.06 12.25 2.03
C ILE A 61 5.14 11.71 3.12
N VAL A 62 4.23 10.79 2.79
CA VAL A 62 3.37 10.13 3.77
C VAL A 62 4.20 9.35 4.78
N GLY A 63 5.19 8.58 4.32
CA GLY A 63 6.10 7.83 5.18
C GLY A 63 6.88 8.73 6.13
N GLN A 64 7.38 9.86 5.62
CA GLN A 64 8.04 10.88 6.41
C GLN A 64 7.08 11.44 7.46
N HIS A 65 5.87 11.82 7.08
CA HIS A 65 4.86 12.34 7.99
C HIS A 65 4.50 11.33 9.08
N LEU A 66 4.35 10.03 8.76
CA LEU A 66 4.06 9.00 9.77
C LEU A 66 5.20 8.80 10.78
N ARG A 67 6.46 8.99 10.36
CA ARG A 67 7.63 8.89 11.25
C ARG A 67 7.86 10.15 12.08
N GLU A 68 7.68 11.32 11.45
CA GLU A 68 8.01 12.64 12.00
C GLU A 68 6.82 13.33 12.67
N ALA A 69 5.60 12.81 12.50
CA ALA A 69 4.37 13.40 13.01
C ALA A 69 4.55 13.89 14.45
N GLN A 70 4.38 15.20 14.61
CA GLN A 70 4.33 15.99 15.85
C GLN A 70 3.07 15.68 16.69
N PHE A 71 2.55 14.45 16.61
CA PHE A 71 1.49 13.95 17.47
C PHE A 71 2.13 12.98 18.48
N PRO A 72 2.61 13.47 19.64
CA PRO A 72 3.36 12.70 20.62
C PRO A 72 2.63 11.47 21.20
N THR A 73 1.33 11.30 20.89
CA THR A 73 0.49 10.18 21.32
C THR A 73 0.01 9.25 20.20
N ALA A 74 0.01 9.65 18.92
CA ALA A 74 -0.80 8.94 17.92
C ALA A 74 -0.18 7.63 17.40
N TYR A 75 1.16 7.55 17.25
CA TYR A 75 1.78 6.40 16.57
C TYR A 75 3.10 5.95 17.18
N THR A 76 3.30 6.13 18.49
CA THR A 76 4.50 5.62 19.17
C THR A 76 4.67 4.10 18.99
N GLN A 77 3.58 3.39 18.72
CA GLN A 77 3.55 1.96 18.38
C GLN A 77 4.11 1.64 16.98
N LEU A 78 4.09 2.60 16.03
CA LEU A 78 4.83 2.44 14.78
C LEU A 78 6.35 2.43 15.01
N ARG A 79 6.82 2.95 16.16
CA ARG A 79 8.23 2.90 16.60
C ARG A 79 8.54 1.67 17.48
N GLY A 80 7.55 1.11 18.16
CA GLY A 80 7.65 -0.11 18.97
C GLY A 80 7.04 -1.31 18.26
N GLN A 81 7.86 -2.08 17.54
CA GLN A 81 7.43 -3.14 16.60
C GLN A 81 6.60 -4.29 17.17
N GLU A 82 6.48 -4.43 18.49
CA GLU A 82 5.90 -5.62 19.11
C GLU A 82 4.37 -5.71 18.96
N ALA A 83 3.67 -4.59 18.72
CA ALA A 83 2.20 -4.54 18.65
C ALA A 83 1.61 -4.11 17.29
N THR A 84 2.43 -3.58 16.37
CA THR A 84 1.95 -3.05 15.09
C THR A 84 1.90 -4.15 14.02
N ARG A 85 0.76 -4.27 13.33
CA ARG A 85 0.60 -5.17 12.19
C ARG A 85 0.47 -4.36 10.91
N PHE A 86 1.21 -4.77 9.88
CA PHE A 86 1.15 -4.17 8.55
C PHE A 86 0.40 -5.08 7.58
N TYR A 87 -0.44 -4.49 6.73
CA TYR A 87 -1.15 -5.20 5.68
C TYR A 87 -0.98 -4.44 4.37
N CYS A 88 -0.78 -5.19 3.28
CA CYS A 88 -0.64 -4.61 1.95
C CYS A 88 -1.36 -5.48 0.92
N SER A 89 -2.06 -4.85 -0.01
CA SER A 89 -2.66 -5.52 -1.15
C SER A 89 -1.57 -6.11 -2.06
N PRO A 90 -1.83 -7.21 -2.79
CA PRO A 90 -0.86 -7.85 -3.68
C PRO A 90 -0.60 -7.08 -4.99
N TYR A 91 -1.09 -5.87 -5.14
CA TYR A 91 -0.90 -5.08 -6.37
C TYR A 91 0.50 -4.44 -6.37
N VAL A 92 1.10 -4.27 -7.55
CA VAL A 92 2.48 -3.73 -7.65
C VAL A 92 2.57 -2.33 -7.03
N ARG A 93 1.66 -1.42 -7.41
CA ARG A 93 1.58 -0.06 -6.85
C ARG A 93 1.41 -0.01 -5.33
N THR A 94 0.70 -0.96 -4.72
CA THR A 94 0.50 -0.99 -3.26
C THR A 94 1.78 -1.44 -2.55
N ARG A 95 2.47 -2.45 -3.09
CA ARG A 95 3.78 -2.88 -2.57
C ARG A 95 4.86 -1.81 -2.74
N GLN A 96 4.92 -1.15 -3.89
CA GLN A 96 5.83 -0.03 -4.13
C GLN A 96 5.55 1.12 -3.15
N THR A 97 4.27 1.46 -2.94
CA THR A 97 3.88 2.47 -1.93
C THR A 97 4.43 2.07 -0.56
N ALA A 98 4.17 0.83 -0.11
CA ALA A 98 4.66 0.34 1.18
C ALA A 98 6.19 0.38 1.29
N GLY A 99 6.92 0.05 0.21
CA GLY A 99 8.38 0.16 0.16
C GLY A 99 8.90 1.59 0.30
N HIS A 100 8.17 2.58 -0.22
CA HIS A 100 8.54 3.99 -0.11
C HIS A 100 8.08 4.66 1.20
N LEU A 101 7.14 4.05 1.94
CA LEU A 101 6.72 4.56 3.24
C LEU A 101 7.85 4.51 4.27
N GLY A 102 8.90 3.70 4.08
CA GLY A 102 10.04 3.55 5.01
C GLY A 102 9.61 3.20 6.44
N LEU A 103 8.53 2.43 6.57
CA LEU A 103 8.12 1.81 7.84
C LEU A 103 8.85 0.47 7.93
N GLU A 104 9.35 0.12 9.12
CA GLU A 104 9.98 -1.18 9.36
C GLU A 104 8.92 -2.30 9.46
N ALA A 105 8.18 -2.52 8.38
CA ALA A 105 7.30 -3.66 8.24
C ALA A 105 8.15 -4.91 8.02
N ARG A 106 8.01 -5.92 8.89
CA ARG A 106 8.63 -7.23 8.63
C ARG A 106 8.05 -7.77 7.33
N ARG A 107 8.91 -8.24 6.42
CA ARG A 107 8.51 -8.81 5.11
C ARG A 107 7.39 -9.84 5.25
N GLU A 108 7.46 -10.64 6.31
CA GLU A 108 6.50 -11.66 6.69
C GLU A 108 5.07 -11.15 6.95
N ASP A 109 4.90 -9.90 7.39
CA ASP A 109 3.57 -9.29 7.60
C ASP A 109 2.91 -8.89 6.28
N LEU A 110 3.72 -8.55 5.28
CA LEU A 110 3.25 -8.14 3.95
C LEU A 110 2.86 -9.33 3.06
N GLN A 111 3.43 -10.51 3.29
CA GLN A 111 3.21 -11.73 2.47
C GLN A 111 2.11 -12.65 3.01
N ARG A 112 1.88 -12.71 4.33
CA ARG A 112 1.06 -13.75 5.00
C ARG A 112 -0.43 -13.86 4.63
N ARG A 113 -0.97 -13.02 3.74
CA ARG A 113 -2.38 -13.10 3.31
C ARG A 113 -2.63 -13.06 1.81
N SER A 114 -1.64 -12.80 0.94
CA SER A 114 -1.87 -13.03 -0.50
C SER A 114 -2.13 -14.52 -0.76
N GLU A 115 -1.46 -15.40 0.00
CA GLU A 115 -1.57 -16.86 -0.11
C GLU A 115 -2.93 -17.42 0.37
N ARG A 116 -3.63 -16.73 1.30
CA ARG A 116 -4.93 -17.21 1.80
C ARG A 116 -6.10 -16.91 0.85
N GLN A 117 -5.94 -15.99 -0.10
CA GLN A 117 -6.96 -15.76 -1.12
C GLN A 117 -6.85 -16.72 -2.31
N GLU A 118 -5.75 -17.47 -2.42
CA GLU A 118 -5.58 -18.49 -3.47
C GLU A 118 -6.05 -19.89 -3.01
N SER A 119 -6.17 -20.14 -1.71
CA SER A 119 -6.55 -21.47 -1.17
C SER A 119 -8.05 -21.71 -0.99
N ASP A 120 -8.90 -20.68 -1.10
CA ASP A 120 -10.37 -20.81 -0.93
C ASP A 120 -11.12 -20.85 -2.29
N GLY A 121 -10.39 -21.08 -3.37
CA GLY A 121 -10.91 -21.15 -4.74
C GLY A 121 -10.56 -22.46 -5.44
N LEU A 122 -10.93 -23.61 -4.86
CA LEU A 122 -11.00 -24.92 -5.52
C LEU A 122 -12.13 -25.76 -4.88
#